data_AF-A0A523V3M8-F1
#
_entry.id   AF-A0A523V3M8-F1
#
_cell.length_a   1.000
_cell.length_b   1.000
_cell.length_c   1.000
_cell.angle_alpha   90.00
_cell.angle_beta   90.00
_cell.angle_gamma   90.00
#
_symmetry.space_group_name_H-M   'P 1'
#
loop_
_entity.id
_entity.type
_entity.pdbx_description
1 polymer ?
#
loop_
_entity_poly.entity_id
_entity_poly.type
_entity_poly.pdbx_seq_one_letter_code
_entity_poly.pdbx_strand_id
1 'polypeptide(L)'
;STAVAGAIAGVVREKGNVHVQAIGAGAVNQAVKATAIARGYLQLDGIEIVILPSFVEVMIDEQERTAVRLSVETQWKKAEEE
;
A
#
# COMPACT_ATOMS: atom_id res chain seq x y z
N SER A 1 1.18 13.87 -1.38
CA SER A 1 0.62 12.71 -0.64
C SER A 1 -0.81 12.38 -1.03
N THR A 2 -1.70 13.37 -1.23
CA THR A 2 -3.12 13.14 -1.59
C THR A 2 -3.32 12.45 -2.94
N ALA A 3 -2.55 12.80 -3.98
CA ALA A 3 -2.61 12.14 -5.29
C ALA A 3 -2.28 10.64 -5.20
N VAL A 4 -1.21 10.29 -4.47
CA VAL A 4 -0.81 8.89 -4.23
C VAL A 4 -1.88 8.14 -3.42
N ALA A 5 -2.48 8.80 -2.42
CA ALA A 5 -3.56 8.21 -1.64
C ALA A 5 -4.80 7.89 -2.50
N GLY A 6 -5.18 8.80 -3.40
CA GLY A 6 -6.26 8.58 -4.35
C GLY A 6 -5.98 7.40 -5.29
N ALA A 7 -4.75 7.29 -5.79
CA ALA A 7 -4.33 6.17 -6.62
C ALA A 7 -4.39 4.83 -5.87
N ILE A 8 -3.89 4.77 -4.63
CA ILE A 8 -3.98 3.57 -3.76
C ILE A 8 -5.45 3.17 -3.59
N ALA A 9 -6.31 4.11 -3.20
CA ALA A 9 -7.73 3.82 -2.96
C ALA A 9 -8.45 3.36 -4.24
N GLY A 10 -8.16 3.99 -5.39
CA GLY A 10 -8.71 3.58 -6.68
C GLY A 10 -8.33 2.14 -7.03
N VAL A 11 -7.04 1.80 -6.95
CA VAL A 11 -6.57 0.46 -7.28
C VAL A 11 -7.12 -0.59 -6.31
N VAL A 12 -7.18 -0.29 -5.01
CA VAL A 12 -7.74 -1.22 -4.01
C VAL A 12 -9.23 -1.48 -4.26
N ARG A 13 -10.02 -0.46 -4.64
CA ARG A 13 -11.43 -0.66 -5.00
C ARG A 13 -11.60 -1.61 -6.18
N GLU A 14 -10.72 -1.50 -7.17
CA GLU A 14 -10.81 -2.30 -8.40
C GLU A 14 -10.24 -3.72 -8.24
N LYS A 15 -9.12 -3.86 -7.52
CA LYS A 15 -8.30 -5.09 -7.50
C LYS A 15 -8.19 -5.76 -6.13
N GLY A 16 -8.63 -5.08 -5.06
CA GLY A 16 -8.51 -5.56 -3.68
C GLY A 16 -7.10 -5.46 -3.08
N ASN A 17 -6.08 -5.11 -3.87
CA ASN A 17 -4.71 -4.96 -3.38
C ASN A 17 -3.87 -3.98 -4.21
N VAL A 18 -2.79 -3.48 -3.60
CA VAL A 18 -1.73 -2.71 -4.28
C VAL A 18 -0.42 -2.78 -3.50
N HIS A 19 0.71 -2.66 -4.21
CA HIS A 19 2.03 -2.53 -3.59
C HIS A 19 2.59 -1.13 -3.81
N VAL A 20 2.97 -0.46 -2.72
CA VAL A 20 3.69 0.82 -2.76
C VAL A 20 5.14 0.58 -2.40
N GLN A 21 6.06 0.91 -3.29
CA GLN A 21 7.50 0.77 -3.07
C GLN A 21 8.13 2.14 -2.89
N ALA A 22 9.03 2.26 -1.92
CA ALA A 22 9.71 3.51 -1.61
C ALA A 22 11.15 3.27 -1.17
N ILE A 23 12.06 4.15 -1.59
CA ILE A 23 13.49 4.10 -1.28
C ILE A 23 13.90 5.39 -0.58
N GLY A 24 14.58 5.24 0.56
CA GLY A 24 15.02 6.35 1.39
C GLY A 24 13.92 6.89 2.33
N ALA A 25 14.37 7.49 3.44
CA ALA A 25 13.49 7.86 4.56
C ALA A 25 12.34 8.81 4.15
N GLY A 26 12.62 9.79 3.27
CA GLY A 26 11.62 10.73 2.80
C GLY A 26 10.51 10.06 1.99
N ALA A 27 10.87 9.20 1.04
CA ALA A 27 9.90 8.49 0.21
C ALA A 27 9.06 7.52 1.05
N VAL A 28 9.69 6.79 1.99
CA VAL A 28 8.99 5.86 2.89
C VAL A 28 7.97 6.61 3.76
N ASN A 29 8.34 7.74 4.34
CA ASN A 29 7.40 8.58 5.10
C ASN A 29 6.21 9.04 4.25
N GLN A 30 6.45 9.41 2.99
CA GLN A 30 5.39 9.83 2.08
C GLN A 30 4.48 8.66 1.67
N ALA A 31 5.04 7.46 1.46
CA ALA A 31 4.29 6.25 1.17
C ALA A 31 3.37 5.85 2.35
N VAL A 32 3.90 5.88 3.57
CA VAL A 32 3.11 5.61 4.79
C VAL A 32 1.99 6.62 4.95
N LYS A 33 2.28 7.92 4.83
CA LYS A 33 1.25 8.98 4.91
C LYS A 33 0.17 8.82 3.84
N ALA A 34 0.55 8.52 2.59
CA ALA A 34 -0.40 8.31 1.52
C ALA A 34 -1.29 7.09 1.79
N THR A 35 -0.72 5.99 2.29
CA THR A 35 -1.47 4.78 2.64
C THR A 35 -2.45 5.03 3.79
N ALA A 36 -2.04 5.78 4.81
CA ALA A 36 -2.92 6.18 5.91
C ALA A 36 -4.10 7.04 5.45
N ILE A 37 -3.88 7.98 4.53
CA ILE A 37 -4.95 8.79 3.92
C ILE A 37 -5.87 7.90 3.06
N ALA A 38 -5.30 6.98 2.28
CA ALA A 38 -6.07 6.07 1.43
C ALA A 38 -6.99 5.17 2.26
N ARG A 39 -6.54 4.70 3.42
CA ARG A 39 -7.40 3.97 4.38
C ARG A 39 -8.64 4.78 4.76
N GLY A 40 -8.48 6.07 5.06
CA GLY A 40 -9.60 6.96 5.34
C GLY A 40 -10.60 7.05 4.18
N TYR A 41 -10.12 7.09 2.93
CA TYR A 41 -11.00 7.06 1.75
C TYR A 41 -11.74 5.73 1.58
N LEU A 42 -11.05 4.61 1.80
CA LEU A 42 -11.61 3.27 1.65
C LEU A 42 -12.63 2.94 2.76
N GLN A 43 -12.41 3.45 3.97
CA GLN A 43 -13.36 3.30 5.09
C GLN A 43 -14.72 3.94 4.80
N LEU A 44 -14.77 5.04 4.05
CA LEU A 44 -16.04 5.65 3.62
C LEU A 44 -16.86 4.73 2.71
N ASP A 45 -16.19 3.79 2.02
CA ASP A 45 -16.82 2.79 1.16
C ASP A 45 -17.03 1.43 1.88
N GLY A 46 -16.75 1.37 3.19
CA GLY A 46 -16.83 0.11 3.97
C GLY A 46 -15.71 -0.89 3.66
N ILE A 47 -14.65 -0.46 2.99
CA ILE A 47 -13.49 -1.30 2.66
C ILE A 47 -12.42 -1.11 3.73
N GLU A 48 -12.18 -2.16 4.52
CA GLU A 48 -11.09 -2.18 5.48
C GLU A 48 -9.86 -2.87 4.88
N ILE A 49 -8.69 -2.31 5.16
CA ILE A 49 -7.41 -2.76 4.61
C ILE A 49 -6.40 -3.02 5.71
N VAL A 50 -5.48 -3.94 5.43
CA VAL A 50 -4.26 -4.18 6.19
C VAL A 50 -3.05 -3.66 5.41
N ILE A 51 -1.99 -3.29 6.14
CA ILE A 51 -0.72 -2.82 5.56
C ILE A 51 0.39 -3.74 6.06
N LEU A 52 1.05 -4.43 5.14
CA LEU A 52 2.09 -5.42 5.43
C LEU A 52 3.43 -4.88 4.89
N PRO A 53 4.26 -4.25 5.75
CA PRO A 53 5.56 -3.75 5.35
C PRO A 53 6.56 -4.89 5.16
N SER A 54 7.40 -4.80 4.14
CA SER A 54 8.48 -5.75 3.86
C SER A 54 9.68 -5.04 3.20
N PHE A 55 10.87 -5.63 3.32
CA PHE A 55 12.02 -5.24 2.50
C PHE A 55 11.99 -5.96 1.17
N VAL A 56 12.47 -5.30 0.14
CA VAL A 56 12.57 -5.84 -1.23
C VAL A 56 13.77 -5.19 -1.91
N GLU A 57 14.50 -5.98 -2.68
CA GLU A 57 15.53 -5.47 -3.56
C GLU A 57 14.93 -5.00 -4.89
N VAL A 58 15.36 -3.82 -5.35
CA VAL A 58 14.97 -3.26 -6.64
C VAL A 58 16.21 -2.78 -7.41
N MET A 59 16.17 -2.95 -8.74
CA MET A 59 17.24 -2.48 -9.62
C MET A 59 16.96 -1.04 -10.05
N ILE A 60 17.90 -0.13 -9.78
CA ILE A 60 17.87 1.27 -10.23
C ILE A 60 19.24 1.62 -10.78
N ASP A 61 19.30 2.09 -12.03
CA ASP A 61 20.55 2.46 -12.71
C ASP A 61 21.62 1.35 -12.62
N GLU A 62 21.19 0.10 -12.87
CA GLU A 62 22.01 -1.12 -12.77
C GLU A 62 22.57 -1.44 -11.37
N GLN A 63 22.14 -0.69 -10.33
CA GLN A 63 22.50 -0.93 -8.94
C GLN A 63 21.32 -1.51 -8.17
N GLU A 64 21.60 -2.55 -7.39
CA GLU A 64 20.65 -3.12 -6.46
C GLU A 64 20.48 -2.18 -5.25
N ARG A 65 19.22 -1.93 -4.89
CA ARG A 65 18.84 -1.05 -3.78
C ARG A 65 17.77 -1.73 -2.94
N THR A 66 17.97 -1.72 -1.63
CA THR A 66 16.94 -2.12 -0.69
C THR A 66 15.85 -1.05 -0.59
N ALA A 67 14.62 -1.45 -0.89
CA ALA A 67 13.40 -0.65 -0.79
C ALA A 67 12.49 -1.18 0.34
N VAL A 68 11.58 -0.34 0.81
CA VAL A 68 10.43 -0.77 1.60
C VAL A 68 9.22 -0.93 0.68
N ARG A 69 8.56 -2.08 0.75
CA ARG A 69 7.24 -2.30 0.14
C ARG A 69 6.17 -2.31 1.21
N LEU A 70 5.14 -1.52 1.00
CA LEU A 70 3.88 -1.58 1.74
C LEU A 70 2.88 -2.34 0.87
N SER A 71 2.58 -3.59 1.22
CA SER A 71 1.48 -4.32 0.62
C SER A 71 0.19 -3.89 1.31
N VAL A 72 -0.73 -3.33 0.53
CA VAL A 72 -2.03 -2.86 1.00
C VAL A 72 -3.07 -3.80 0.45
N GLU A 73 -3.79 -4.49 1.34
CA GLU A 73 -4.70 -5.57 0.97
C GLU A 73 -6.02 -5.40 1.72
N THR A 74 -7.15 -5.65 1.05
CA THR A 74 -8.43 -5.77 1.75
C THR A 74 -8.36 -6.93 2.74
N GLN A 75 -8.83 -6.73 3.96
CA GLN A 75 -8.86 -7.81 4.94
C GLN A 75 -9.68 -9.00 4.42
N TRP A 76 -9.07 -10.17 4.34
CA TRP A 76 -9.79 -11.42 4.09
C TRP A 76 -10.64 -11.71 5.34
N LYS A 77 -11.97 -11.65 5.21
CA LYS A 77 -12.84 -12.36 6.17
C LYS A 77 -12.52 -13.84 5.99
N LYS A 78 -12.09 -14.53 7.06
CA LYS A 78 -12.07 -16.01 7.07
C LYS A 78 -13.37 -16.46 6.41
N ALA A 79 -13.27 -17.29 5.38
CA ALA A 79 -14.42 -18.06 4.95
C ALA A 79 -14.93 -18.74 6.23
N GLU A 80 -16.18 -18.47 6.60
CA GLU A 80 -16.84 -19.28 7.61
C GLU A 80 -16.72 -20.72 7.09
N GLU A 81 -16.01 -21.55 7.84
CA GLU A 81 -15.99 -22.99 7.62
C GLU A 81 -17.43 -23.45 7.89
N GLU A 82 -18.20 -23.65 6.81
CA GLU A 82 -19.45 -24.41 6.83
C GLU A 82 -19.17 -25.90 7.09
#